data_AF-A0A348G389-F1
#
_entry.id   AF-A0A348G389-F1
#
_cell.length_a   1.000
_cell.length_b   1.000
_cell.length_c   1.000
_cell.angle_alpha   90.00
_cell.angle_beta   90.00
_cell.angle_gamma   90.00
#
_symmetry.space_group_name_H-M   'P 1'
#
loop_
_entity.id
_entity.type
_entity.pdbx_description
1 polymer ?
#
loop_
_entity_poly.entity_id
_entity_poly.type
_entity_poly.pdbx_seq_one_letter_code
_entity_poly.pdbx_strand_id
1 'polypeptide(L)'
;MDQPAGLTCATLQVFQHHLYELSKGLRPLAMMSLTADAAATVIARLAASGVAHHVHEACHERVNVVFGRPAAVNAVQRFMVGPLCHLSAEHDFMLGILLGYDREQQCERYLTRAVATAGMCASKPAKAAKPAEPAAEPEPVLMH
;
A
#
# COMPACT_ATOMS: atom_id res chain seq x y z
N MET A 1 -8.34 -7.55 -36.94
CA MET A 1 -9.64 -7.00 -36.53
C MET A 1 -9.37 -6.14 -35.33
N ASP A 2 -9.23 -4.83 -35.53
CA ASP A 2 -8.97 -3.85 -34.48
C ASP A 2 -10.33 -3.32 -34.03
N GLN A 3 -10.75 -3.69 -32.82
CA GLN A 3 -11.97 -3.15 -32.24
C GLN A 3 -11.61 -1.80 -31.61
N PRO A 4 -12.34 -0.70 -31.90
CA PRO A 4 -11.90 0.62 -31.47
C PRO A 4 -11.87 0.69 -29.95
N ALA A 5 -10.76 1.21 -29.46
CA ALA A 5 -10.32 1.53 -28.10
C ALA A 5 -11.37 2.30 -27.25
N GLY A 6 -12.52 1.67 -26.98
CA GLY A 6 -13.58 2.18 -26.13
C GLY A 6 -13.60 1.49 -24.76
N LEU A 7 -14.00 2.23 -23.73
CA LEU A 7 -14.30 1.64 -22.42
C LEU A 7 -15.43 0.61 -22.55
N THR A 8 -15.23 -0.60 -22.03
CA THR A 8 -16.33 -1.57 -21.93
C THR A 8 -17.43 -1.05 -21.01
N CYS A 9 -18.67 -1.53 -21.19
CA CYS A 9 -19.79 -1.17 -20.33
C CYS A 9 -19.48 -1.44 -18.84
N ALA A 10 -18.86 -2.58 -18.54
CA ALA A 10 -18.45 -2.95 -17.19
C ALA A 10 -17.41 -1.96 -16.62
N THR A 11 -16.39 -1.60 -17.39
CA THR A 11 -15.37 -0.62 -16.94
C THR A 11 -16.00 0.75 -16.66
N LEU A 12 -16.96 1.17 -17.47
CA LEU A 12 -17.67 2.44 -17.30
C LEU A 12 -18.56 2.42 -16.05
N GLN A 13 -19.25 1.31 -15.77
CA GLN A 13 -20.03 1.12 -14.54
C GLN A 13 -19.14 1.21 -13.29
N VAL A 14 -17.98 0.56 -13.30
CA VAL A 14 -17.00 0.65 -12.19
C VAL A 14 -16.52 2.09 -12.00
N PHE A 15 -16.19 2.79 -13.10
CA PHE A 15 -15.79 4.20 -13.04
C PHE A 15 -16.88 5.10 -12.42
N GLN A 16 -18.13 4.94 -12.86
CA GLN A 16 -19.27 5.69 -12.31
C GLN A 16 -19.49 5.38 -10.82
N HIS A 17 -19.34 4.12 -10.43
CA HIS A 17 -19.45 3.71 -9.04
C HIS A 17 -18.39 4.42 -8.18
N HIS A 18 -17.14 4.49 -8.62
CA HIS A 18 -16.10 5.24 -7.91
C HIS A 18 -16.42 6.73 -7.78
N LEU A 19 -16.91 7.38 -8.85
CA LEU A 19 -17.32 8.78 -8.77
C LEU A 19 -18.46 8.99 -7.76
N TYR A 20 -19.41 8.05 -7.70
CA TYR A 20 -20.48 8.09 -6.71
C TYR A 20 -19.94 8.01 -5.27
N GLU A 21 -19.08 7.03 -4.97
CA GLU A 21 -18.49 6.88 -3.63
C GLU A 21 -17.68 8.11 -3.20
N LEU A 22 -16.89 8.68 -4.12
CA LEU A 22 -16.13 9.92 -3.91
C LEU A 22 -17.08 11.10 -3.61
N SER A 23 -18.17 11.23 -4.37
CA SER A 23 -19.16 12.30 -4.19
C SER A 23 -19.91 12.22 -2.85
N LYS A 24 -20.08 11.00 -2.32
CA LYS A 24 -20.70 10.75 -1.01
C LYS A 24 -19.71 10.85 0.15
N GLY A 25 -18.42 11.04 -0.14
CA GLY A 25 -17.38 11.16 0.88
C GLY A 25 -17.06 9.83 1.58
N LEU A 26 -17.37 8.69 0.97
CA LEU A 26 -17.09 7.36 1.55
C LEU A 26 -15.59 7.07 1.62
N ARG A 27 -14.85 7.59 0.65
CA ARG A 27 -13.39 7.53 0.60
C ARG A 27 -12.83 8.74 -0.15
N PRO A 28 -11.61 9.19 0.17
CA PRO A 28 -11.02 10.34 -0.49
C PRO A 28 -10.37 10.02 -1.84
N LEU A 29 -10.12 8.74 -2.15
CA LEU A 29 -9.38 8.30 -3.32
C LEU A 29 -9.96 7.01 -3.92
N ALA A 30 -9.93 6.90 -5.24
CA ALA A 30 -10.22 5.69 -5.99
C ALA A 30 -9.07 5.40 -6.98
N MET A 31 -8.93 4.13 -7.37
CA MET A 31 -7.88 3.69 -8.30
C MET A 31 -8.46 2.65 -9.27
N MET A 32 -8.14 2.80 -10.55
CA MET A 32 -8.45 1.81 -11.58
C MET A 32 -7.18 1.42 -12.32
N SER A 33 -6.97 0.11 -12.51
CA SER A 33 -5.89 -0.42 -13.35
C SER A 33 -6.42 -0.70 -14.75
N LEU A 34 -5.93 0.03 -15.74
CA LEU A 34 -6.49 0.09 -17.09
C LEU A 34 -5.39 -0.09 -18.14
N THR A 35 -5.77 -0.50 -19.35
CA THR A 35 -4.90 -0.34 -20.52
C THR A 35 -4.72 1.15 -20.85
N ALA A 36 -3.69 1.51 -21.60
CA ALA A 36 -3.42 2.90 -21.97
C ALA A 36 -4.63 3.58 -22.65
N ASP A 37 -5.27 2.88 -23.58
CA ASP A 37 -6.46 3.34 -24.31
C ASP A 37 -7.66 3.64 -23.40
N ALA A 38 -7.96 2.69 -22.50
CA ALA A 38 -9.04 2.85 -21.53
C ALA A 38 -8.72 3.98 -20.54
N ALA A 39 -7.46 4.08 -20.11
CA ALA A 39 -6.98 5.14 -19.23
C ALA A 39 -7.14 6.52 -19.87
N ALA A 40 -6.78 6.70 -21.14
CA ALA A 40 -6.94 7.96 -21.87
C ALA A 40 -8.42 8.44 -21.84
N THR A 41 -9.36 7.52 -22.04
CA THR A 41 -10.79 7.84 -21.97
C THR A 41 -11.23 8.24 -20.55
N VAL A 42 -10.76 7.54 -19.52
CA VAL A 42 -11.07 7.86 -18.11
C VAL A 42 -10.46 9.21 -17.70
N ILE A 43 -9.21 9.47 -18.08
CA ILE A 43 -8.50 10.73 -17.82
C ILE A 43 -9.25 11.91 -18.46
N ALA A 44 -9.68 11.77 -19.72
CA ALA A 44 -10.45 12.82 -20.40
C ALA A 44 -11.75 13.15 -19.66
N ARG A 45 -12.47 12.14 -19.14
CA ARG A 45 -13.69 12.33 -18.35
C ARG A 45 -13.42 12.97 -16.98
N LEU A 46 -12.34 12.57 -16.31
CA LEU A 46 -11.91 13.17 -15.04
C LEU A 46 -11.55 14.64 -15.23
N ALA A 47 -10.80 14.97 -16.29
CA ALA A 47 -10.43 16.34 -16.62
C ALA A 47 -11.67 17.20 -16.94
N ALA A 48 -12.60 16.69 -17.75
CA ALA A 48 -13.84 17.39 -18.09
C ALA A 48 -14.76 17.65 -16.89
N SER A 49 -14.66 16.83 -15.84
CA SER A 49 -15.44 16.99 -14.59
C SER A 49 -14.69 17.70 -13.47
N GLY A 50 -13.44 18.14 -13.71
CA GLY A 50 -12.61 18.82 -12.71
C GLY A 50 -12.16 17.90 -11.55
N VAL A 51 -12.20 16.58 -11.75
CA VAL A 51 -11.77 15.62 -10.73
C VAL A 51 -10.24 15.48 -10.78
N ALA A 52 -9.60 15.75 -9.65
CA ALA A 52 -8.15 15.60 -9.52
C ALA A 52 -7.74 14.14 -9.75
N HIS A 53 -6.66 13.94 -10.49
CA HIS A 53 -6.17 12.62 -10.83
C HIS A 53 -4.65 12.59 -11.01
N HIS A 54 -4.09 11.39 -10.90
CA HIS A 54 -2.69 11.07 -11.10
C HIS A 54 -2.60 9.74 -11.86
N VAL A 55 -1.72 9.69 -12.87
CA VAL A 55 -1.44 8.48 -13.63
C VAL A 55 -0.14 7.88 -13.13
N HIS A 56 -0.21 6.62 -12.74
CA HIS A 56 0.92 5.87 -12.22
C HIS A 56 1.21 4.69 -13.15
N GLU A 57 2.40 4.67 -13.72
CA GLU A 57 2.86 3.60 -14.62
C GLU A 57 3.21 2.36 -13.80
N ALA A 58 2.25 1.43 -13.69
CA ALA A 58 2.38 0.25 -12.85
C ALA A 58 3.23 -0.85 -13.51
N CYS A 59 3.00 -1.09 -14.80
CA CYS A 59 3.68 -2.05 -15.66
C CYS A 59 3.61 -1.58 -17.13
N HIS A 60 4.36 -2.22 -18.04
CA HIS A 60 4.36 -1.86 -19.48
C HIS A 60 2.97 -1.89 -20.15
N GLU A 61 2.06 -2.76 -19.71
CA GLU A 61 0.76 -2.96 -20.38
C GLU A 61 -0.42 -2.27 -19.67
N ARG A 62 -0.23 -1.85 -18.43
CA ARG A 62 -1.30 -1.29 -17.60
C ARG A 62 -0.83 -0.12 -16.77
N VAL A 63 -1.68 0.90 -16.72
CA VAL A 63 -1.50 2.09 -15.90
C VAL A 63 -2.56 2.15 -14.82
N ASN A 64 -2.17 2.62 -13.65
CA ASN A 64 -3.09 2.92 -12.56
C ASN A 64 -3.52 4.38 -12.69
N VAL A 65 -4.82 4.61 -12.90
CA VAL A 65 -5.41 5.94 -12.83
C VAL A 65 -5.98 6.12 -11.43
N VAL A 66 -5.38 7.02 -10.66
CA VAL A 66 -5.76 7.34 -9.30
C VAL A 66 -6.46 8.69 -9.29
N PHE A 67 -7.62 8.81 -8.67
CA PHE A 67 -8.41 10.04 -8.71
C PHE A 67 -9.28 10.23 -7.46
N GLY A 68 -9.64 11.46 -7.18
CA GLY A 68 -10.45 11.79 -6.00
C GLY A 68 -10.21 13.20 -5.47
N ARG A 69 -10.15 13.34 -4.15
CA ARG A 69 -9.96 14.64 -3.49
C ARG A 69 -8.55 15.18 -3.78
N PRO A 70 -8.40 16.48 -4.10
CA PRO A 70 -7.10 17.05 -4.46
C PRO A 70 -5.98 16.77 -3.45
N ALA A 71 -6.27 16.88 -2.14
CA ALA A 71 -5.28 16.61 -1.10
C ALA A 71 -4.81 15.13 -1.10
N ALA A 72 -5.73 14.19 -1.34
CA ALA A 72 -5.39 12.77 -1.39
C ALA A 72 -4.59 12.42 -2.65
N VAL A 73 -4.98 12.98 -3.80
CA VAL A 73 -4.25 12.82 -5.07
C VAL A 73 -2.82 13.40 -4.96
N ASN A 74 -2.69 14.59 -4.38
CA ASN A 74 -1.39 15.21 -4.14
C ASN A 74 -0.52 14.39 -3.19
N ALA A 75 -1.11 13.77 -2.16
CA ALA A 75 -0.38 12.92 -1.23
C ALA A 75 0.15 11.67 -1.94
N VAL A 76 -0.69 10.93 -2.69
CA VAL A 76 -0.24 9.71 -3.38
C VAL A 76 0.78 9.98 -4.46
N GLN A 77 0.69 11.12 -5.17
CA GLN A 77 1.70 11.51 -6.16
C GLN A 77 3.11 11.62 -5.56
N ARG A 78 3.24 11.90 -4.25
CA ARG A 78 4.55 12.03 -3.59
C ARG A 78 5.22 10.69 -3.34
N PHE A 79 4.45 9.64 -3.08
CA PHE A 79 5.01 8.36 -2.62
C PHE A 79 4.74 7.18 -3.56
N MET A 80 3.78 7.28 -4.48
CA MET A 80 3.55 6.29 -5.53
C MET A 80 4.58 6.46 -6.66
N VAL A 81 5.86 6.28 -6.32
CA VAL A 81 7.00 6.39 -7.23
C VAL A 81 7.56 4.98 -7.46
N GLY A 82 7.40 4.45 -8.68
CA GLY A 82 7.80 3.09 -9.02
C GLY A 82 6.76 2.02 -8.64
N PRO A 83 7.07 0.71 -8.77
CA PRO A 83 6.08 -0.34 -8.64
C PRO A 83 5.35 -0.34 -7.28
N LEU A 84 4.02 -0.50 -7.30
CA LEU A 84 3.21 -0.56 -6.07
C LEU A 84 3.66 -1.64 -5.08
N CYS A 85 4.20 -2.75 -5.58
CA CYS A 85 4.72 -3.84 -4.74
C CYS A 85 5.97 -3.43 -3.93
N HIS A 86 6.63 -2.33 -4.29
CA HIS A 86 7.81 -1.81 -3.60
C HIS A 86 7.51 -0.68 -2.62
N LEU A 87 6.23 -0.31 -2.42
CA LEU A 87 5.86 0.67 -1.40
C LEU A 87 6.33 0.17 -0.02
N SER A 88 6.87 1.10 0.78
CA SER A 88 7.19 0.82 2.19
C SER A 88 5.92 0.45 2.96
N ALA A 89 6.07 -0.13 4.16
CA ALA A 89 4.93 -0.47 4.99
C ALA A 89 4.08 0.78 5.30
N GLU A 90 4.70 1.93 5.55
CA GLU A 90 4.05 3.21 5.82
C GLU A 90 3.32 3.74 4.58
N HIS A 91 3.95 3.71 3.41
CA HIS A 91 3.33 4.17 2.17
C HIS A 91 2.14 3.28 1.75
N ASP A 92 2.26 1.97 1.92
CA ASP A 92 1.18 1.00 1.69
C ASP A 92 0.02 1.20 2.68
N PHE A 93 0.34 1.48 3.95
CA PHE A 93 -0.65 1.83 4.95
C PHE A 93 -1.42 3.09 4.56
N MET A 94 -0.70 4.18 4.24
CA MET A 94 -1.31 5.44 3.80
C MET A 94 -2.16 5.27 2.55
N LEU A 95 -1.70 4.51 1.56
CA LEU A 95 -2.47 4.22 0.35
C LEU A 95 -3.78 3.49 0.68
N GLY A 96 -3.73 2.45 1.51
CA GLY A 96 -4.91 1.68 1.89
C GLY A 96 -5.96 2.53 2.62
N ILE A 97 -5.52 3.38 3.56
CA ILE A 97 -6.42 4.32 4.25
C ILE A 97 -7.07 5.31 3.28
N LEU A 98 -6.31 5.85 2.31
CA LEU A 98 -6.86 6.77 1.30
C LEU A 98 -7.84 6.08 0.35
N LEU A 99 -7.65 4.79 0.05
CA LEU A 99 -8.56 3.99 -0.77
C LEU A 99 -9.83 3.54 -0.02
N GLY A 100 -9.91 3.82 1.29
CA GLY A 100 -11.05 3.49 2.13
C GLY A 100 -11.05 2.06 2.69
N TYR A 101 -9.88 1.42 2.78
CA TYR A 101 -9.77 0.15 3.49
C TYR A 101 -9.98 0.33 4.99
N ASP A 102 -10.42 -0.75 5.63
CA ASP A 102 -10.61 -0.78 7.07
C ASP A 102 -9.31 -0.49 7.82
N ARG A 103 -9.44 0.26 8.92
CA ARG A 103 -8.29 0.76 9.68
C ARG A 103 -7.60 -0.35 10.46
N GLU A 104 -8.37 -1.24 11.09
CA GLU A 104 -7.78 -2.32 11.89
C GLU A 104 -7.05 -3.31 10.98
N GLN A 105 -7.66 -3.71 9.86
CA GLN A 105 -7.00 -4.57 8.87
C GLN A 105 -5.71 -3.93 8.32
N GLN A 106 -5.71 -2.62 8.08
CA GLN A 106 -4.50 -1.91 7.64
C GLN A 106 -3.44 -1.85 8.75
N CYS A 107 -3.81 -1.71 10.02
CA CYS A 107 -2.88 -1.78 11.15
C CYS A 107 -2.22 -3.17 11.25
N GLU A 108 -3.01 -4.25 11.17
CA GLU A 108 -2.49 -5.62 11.19
C GLU A 108 -1.53 -5.89 10.03
N ARG A 109 -1.92 -5.47 8.82
CA ARG A 109 -1.09 -5.56 7.62
C ARG A 109 0.21 -4.76 7.76
N TYR A 110 0.14 -3.55 8.31
CA TYR A 110 1.32 -2.71 8.56
C TYR A 110 2.30 -3.41 9.49
N LEU A 111 1.84 -3.87 10.66
CA LEU A 111 2.68 -4.55 11.66
C LEU A 111 3.36 -5.78 11.06
N THR A 112 2.62 -6.58 10.27
CA THR A 112 3.17 -7.75 9.58
C THR A 112 4.30 -7.39 8.62
N ARG A 113 4.13 -6.33 7.82
CA ARG A 113 5.14 -5.89 6.85
C ARG A 113 6.35 -5.22 7.50
N ALA A 114 6.13 -4.46 8.59
CA ALA A 114 7.21 -3.81 9.34
C ALA A 114 8.15 -4.85 9.96
N VAL A 115 7.61 -5.92 10.54
CA VAL A 115 8.41 -7.02 11.11
C VAL A 115 9.19 -7.78 10.04
N ALA A 116 8.58 -8.08 8.89
CA ALA A 116 9.27 -8.73 7.78
C ALA A 116 10.47 -7.91 7.27
N THR A 117 10.34 -6.59 7.24
CA THR A 117 11.41 -5.67 6.84
C THR A 117 12.51 -5.59 7.89
N ALA A 118 12.15 -5.61 9.19
CA ALA A 118 13.11 -5.63 10.29
C ALA A 118 13.93 -6.95 10.35
N GLY A 119 13.31 -8.09 10.00
CA GLY A 119 13.97 -9.39 9.94
C GLY A 119 15.06 -9.51 8.86
N MET A 120 15.03 -8.67 7.83
CA MET A 120 16.08 -8.62 6.79
C MET A 120 17.33 -7.82 7.23
N CYS A 121 17.25 -7.02 8.29
CA CYS A 121 18.41 -6.31 8.87
C CYS A 121 19.11 -7.10 10.00
N ALA A 122 18.50 -8.18 10.50
CA ALA A 122 19.13 -9.03 11.52
C ALA A 122 20.02 -10.09 10.85
N SER A 123 21.24 -9.70 10.45
CA SER A 123 22.34 -10.67 10.35
C SER A 123 22.39 -11.46 11.66
N LYS A 124 22.38 -12.80 11.56
CA LYS A 124 22.35 -13.79 12.65
C LYS A 124 22.83 -13.24 14.01
N PRO A 125 22.08 -13.42 15.11
CA PRO A 125 22.65 -13.20 16.42
C PRO A 125 23.84 -14.16 16.59
N ALA A 126 25.01 -13.60 16.92
CA ALA A 126 26.13 -14.38 17.40
C ALA A 126 25.63 -15.25 18.56
N LYS A 127 25.89 -16.54 18.42
CA LYS A 127 25.54 -17.63 19.33
C LYS A 127 25.68 -17.17 20.79
N ALA A 128 24.56 -17.06 21.51
CA ALA A 128 24.57 -16.76 22.94
C ALA A 128 25.43 -17.81 23.67
N ALA A 129 26.50 -17.34 24.32
CA ALA A 129 27.26 -18.16 25.25
C ALA A 129 26.35 -18.54 26.42
N LYS A 130 26.36 -19.83 26.79
CA LYS A 130 25.60 -20.37 27.93
C LYS A 130 25.93 -19.57 29.21
N PRO A 131 24.96 -19.34 30.10
CA PRO A 131 25.24 -18.86 31.45
C PRO A 131 26.12 -19.88 32.18
N ALA A 132 27.16 -19.38 32.86
CA ALA A 132 27.94 -20.17 33.80
C ALA A 132 27.10 -20.48 35.04
N GLU A 133 27.08 -21.77 35.41
CA GLU A 133 26.51 -22.34 36.63
C GLU A 133 27.15 -21.69 37.87
N PRO A 134 26.40 -21.31 38.92
CA PRO A 134 27.00 -20.82 40.15
C PRO A 134 27.69 -21.97 40.89
N ALA A 135 28.98 -21.78 41.17
CA ALA A 135 29.79 -22.69 41.97
C ALA A 135 29.22 -22.86 43.38
N ALA A 136 29.16 -24.11 43.83
CA ALA A 136 28.77 -24.50 45.18
C ALA A 136 29.70 -23.86 46.24
N GLU A 137 29.08 -23.31 47.28
CA GLU A 137 29.77 -22.89 48.50
C GLU A 137 30.26 -24.12 49.28
N PRO A 138 31.48 -24.10 49.87
CA PRO A 138 31.97 -25.21 50.67
C PRO A 138 31.39 -25.20 52.09
N GLU A 139 30.99 -26.39 52.58
CA GLU A 139 30.55 -26.60 53.96
C GLU A 139 31.62 -26.20 55.00
N PRO A 140 31.25 -25.60 56.15
CA PRO A 140 32.19 -25.31 57.20
C PRO A 140 32.54 -26.57 58.01
N VAL A 141 33.80 -26.97 57.94
CA VAL A 141 34.43 -27.87 58.92
C VAL A 141 34.54 -27.13 60.25
N LEU A 142 33.90 -27.62 61.31
CA LEU A 142 34.28 -27.25 62.68
C LEU A 142 34.49 -28.52 63.52
N MET A 143 35.75 -28.69 63.94
CA MET A 143 36.19 -29.63 64.97
C MET A 143 35.81 -29.11 66.36
N HIS A 144 35.12 -29.94 67.14
CA HIS A 144 35.36 -30.33 68.55
C HIS A 144 34.06 -30.71 69.26
#